data_AF-A0AA90UPJ1-F1
#
_entry.id   AF-A0AA90UPJ1-F1
#
_cell.length_a   1.000
_cell.length_b   1.000
_cell.length_c   1.000
_cell.angle_alpha   90.00
_cell.angle_beta   90.00
_cell.angle_gamma   90.00
#
_symmetry.space_group_name_H-M   'P 1'
#
loop_
_entity.id
_entity.type
_entity.pdbx_description
1 polymer ?
#
loop_
_entity_poly.entity_id
_entity_poly.type
_entity_poly.pdbx_seq_one_letter_code
_entity_poly.pdbx_strand_id
1 'polypeptide(L)' 'MSKETFDFSEALRRMKEGKKVRRNGCYFSLSINKYKEISILYQQSSIESFTHVVPHYWHFFSLDDILATDWEEVEE' A
#
# COMPACT_ATOMS: atom_id res chain seq x y z
N MET A 1 0.73 16.95 -12.19
CA MET A 1 2.04 16.74 -11.55
C MET A 1 2.44 15.30 -11.78
N SER A 2 3.67 15.00 -12.19
CA SER A 2 4.12 13.61 -12.26
C SER A 2 4.18 13.07 -10.84
N LYS A 3 3.46 11.97 -10.57
CA LYS A 3 3.57 11.29 -9.29
C LYS A 3 4.97 10.67 -9.21
N GLU A 4 5.66 10.87 -8.09
CA GLU A 4 6.97 10.27 -7.83
C GLU A 4 6.79 8.75 -7.70
N THR A 5 7.57 7.98 -8.47
CA THR A 5 7.61 6.52 -8.36
C THR A 5 8.83 6.06 -7.56
N PHE A 6 8.67 5.05 -6.72
CA PHE A 6 9.71 4.51 -5.83
C PHE A 6 9.61 2.98 -5.68
N ASP A 7 10.58 2.39 -4.99
CA ASP A 7 10.63 0.94 -4.72
C ASP A 7 9.71 0.50 -3.58
N PHE A 8 9.51 -0.81 -3.46
CA PHE A 8 8.67 -1.38 -2.41
C PHE A 8 9.17 -1.08 -0.99
N SER A 9 10.49 -0.94 -0.78
CA SER A 9 11.05 -0.63 0.54
C SER A 9 10.66 0.78 1.00
N GLU A 10 10.72 1.73 0.08
CA GLU A 10 10.25 3.10 0.27
C GLU A 10 8.72 3.15 0.42
N ALA A 11 7.99 2.36 -0.37
CA ALA A 11 6.54 2.21 -0.20
C ALA A 11 6.19 1.74 1.21
N LEU A 12 6.88 0.70 1.72
CA LEU A 12 6.68 0.19 3.07
C LEU A 12 7.06 1.21 4.15
N ARG A 13 8.14 1.98 3.95
CA ARG A 13 8.53 3.08 4.85
C ARG A 13 7.42 4.13 4.94
N ARG A 14 6.90 4.59 3.79
CA ARG A 14 5.80 5.56 3.72
C ARG A 14 4.51 5.02 4.34
N MET A 15 4.16 3.76 4.11
CA MET A 15 3.02 3.11 4.78
C MET A 15 3.16 3.14 6.32
N LYS A 16 4.37 2.91 6.86
CA LYS A 16 4.64 2.98 8.30
C LYS A 16 4.53 4.41 8.87
N GLU A 17 4.71 5.42 8.03
CA GLU A 17 4.50 6.84 8.35
C GLU A 17 3.03 7.27 8.22
N GLY A 18 2.13 6.35 7.89
CA GLY A 18 0.70 6.61 7.75
C GLY A 18 0.31 7.09 6.35
N LYS A 19 1.21 7.00 5.38
CA LYS A 19 0.90 7.35 3.98
C LYS A 19 0.18 6.21 3.27
N LYS A 20 -0.62 6.60 2.29
CA LYS A 20 -1.30 5.68 1.40
C LYS A 20 -0.50 5.57 0.10
N VAL A 21 -0.26 4.36 -0.35
CA VAL A 21 0.54 4.09 -1.54
C VAL A 21 -0.21 3.18 -2.51
N ARG A 22 0.20 3.19 -3.77
CA ARG A 22 -0.36 2.36 -4.83
C ARG A 22 0.74 1.90 -5.77
N ARG A 23 0.69 0.64 -6.20
CA ARG A 23 1.53 0.15 -7.29
C ARG A 23 0.93 0.53 -8.63
N ASN A 24 1.74 0.96 -9.59
CA ASN A 24 1.28 1.26 -10.95
C ASN A 24 0.57 0.03 -11.56
N GLY A 25 -0.56 0.25 -12.23
CA GLY A 25 -1.39 -0.83 -12.78
C GLY A 25 -2.31 -1.53 -11.78
N CYS A 26 -2.25 -1.21 -10.48
CA CYS A 26 -3.21 -1.71 -9.50
C CYS A 26 -4.40 -0.75 -9.29
N TYR A 27 -5.59 -1.31 -9.16
CA TYR A 27 -6.84 -0.58 -8.86
C TYR A 27 -7.12 -0.49 -7.35
N PHE A 28 -6.10 -0.69 -6.53
CA PHE A 28 -6.23 -0.58 -5.08
C PHE A 28 -5.02 0.15 -4.52
N SER A 29 -5.20 0.63 -3.31
CA SER A 29 -4.20 1.37 -2.57
C SER A 29 -4.05 0.76 -1.18
N LEU A 30 -2.84 0.83 -0.65
CA LEU A 30 -2.45 0.18 0.59
C LEU A 30 -2.05 1.23 1.63
N SER A 31 -2.40 0.96 2.88
CA SER A 31 -1.94 1.74 4.03
C SER A 31 -1.82 0.84 5.26
N ILE A 32 -0.96 1.24 6.20
CA ILE A 32 -0.86 0.57 7.49
C ILE A 32 -1.43 1.53 8.54
N ASN A 33 -2.42 1.06 9.30
CA ASN A 33 -2.90 1.77 10.48
C ASN A 33 -2.48 1.01 11.74
N LYS A 34 -2.07 1.75 12.76
CA LYS A 34 -1.74 1.20 14.08
C LYS A 34 -2.98 1.28 14.95
N TYR A 35 -3.54 0.12 15.30
CA TYR A 35 -4.57 0.02 16.32
C TYR A 35 -3.99 -0.67 17.54
N LYS A 36 -3.79 0.10 18.63
CA LYS A 36 -3.05 -0.35 19.82
C LYS A 36 -1.64 -0.82 19.43
N GLU A 37 -1.23 -2.02 19.82
CA GLU A 37 0.08 -2.62 19.50
C GLU A 37 0.08 -3.43 18.19
N ILE A 38 -1.02 -3.41 17.44
CA ILE A 38 -1.17 -4.20 16.20
C ILE A 38 -1.08 -3.27 14.99
N SER A 39 -0.23 -3.63 14.03
CA SER A 39 -0.20 -3.00 12.70
C SER A 39 -1.15 -3.74 11.78
N ILE A 40 -2.18 -3.06 11.29
CA ILE A 40 -3.19 -3.62 10.39
C ILE A 40 -2.95 -3.06 9.00
N LEU A 41 -2.85 -3.95 8.00
CA LEU A 41 -2.79 -3.58 6.59
C LEU A 41 -4.22 -3.37 6.08
N TYR A 42 -4.45 -2.23 5.45
CA TYR A 42 -5.70 -1.88 4.79
C TYR A 42 -5.50 -1.85 3.28
N GLN A 43 -6.47 -2.40 2.57
CA GLN A 43 -6.56 -2.29 1.13
C GLN A 43 -7.84 -1.54 0.79
N GLN A 44 -7.71 -0.43 0.08
CA GLN A 44 -8.83 0.32 -0.43
C GLN A 44 -8.88 0.20 -1.94
N SER A 45 -9.95 -0.43 -2.44
CA SER A 45 -10.26 -0.50 -3.87
C SER A 45 -10.63 0.88 -4.40
N SER A 46 -10.23 1.19 -5.63
CA SER A 46 -10.74 2.36 -6.35
C SER A 46 -12.08 2.10 -7.04
N ILE A 47 -12.55 0.85 -7.04
CA ILE A 47 -13.78 0.40 -7.70
C ILE A 47 -14.88 0.12 -6.66
N GLU A 48 -14.49 -0.35 -5.49
CA GLU A 48 -15.39 -0.67 -4.40
C GLU A 48 -15.37 0.45 -3.34
N SER A 49 -16.52 0.77 -2.77
CA SER A 49 -16.67 1.83 -1.74
C SER A 49 -16.27 1.37 -0.33
N PHE A 50 -15.63 0.22 -0.18
CA PHE A 50 -15.28 -0.36 1.12
C PHE A 50 -13.81 -0.73 1.22
N THR A 51 -13.31 -0.71 2.47
CA THR A 51 -11.91 -1.00 2.79
C THR A 51 -11.80 -2.41 3.35
N HIS A 52 -10.91 -3.22 2.77
CA HIS A 52 -10.60 -4.56 3.25
C HIS A 52 -9.53 -4.49 4.34
N VAL A 53 -9.80 -5.16 5.46
CA VAL A 53 -8.82 -5.37 6.53
C VAL A 53 -8.07 -6.67 6.23
N VAL A 54 -6.75 -6.57 6.03
CA VAL A 54 -5.93 -7.72 5.64
C VAL A 54 -5.04 -8.13 6.83
N PRO A 55 -5.41 -9.19 7.57
CA PRO A 55 -4.66 -9.61 8.76
C PRO A 55 -3.34 -10.33 8.43
N HIS A 56 -3.09 -10.68 7.17
CA HIS A 56 -1.88 -11.43 6.78
C HIS A 56 -1.27 -10.88 5.47
N TYR A 57 -0.06 -10.35 5.54
CA TYR A 57 0.64 -9.71 4.42
C TYR A 57 1.13 -10.70 3.34
N TRP A 58 1.26 -11.99 3.67
CA TRP A 58 1.83 -13.01 2.78
C TRP A 58 1.01 -13.26 1.49
N HIS A 59 -0.30 -13.02 1.51
CA HIS A 59 -1.13 -13.22 0.31
C HIS A 59 -1.08 -12.04 -0.67
N PHE A 60 -0.49 -10.91 -0.27
CA PHE A 60 -0.54 -9.68 -1.05
C PHE A 60 0.74 -9.37 -1.82
N PHE A 61 1.88 -9.91 -1.36
CA PHE A 61 3.18 -9.60 -1.93
C PHE A 61 3.80 -10.88 -2.47
N SER A 62 3.79 -11.01 -3.79
CA SER A 62 4.68 -11.90 -4.50
C SER A 62 6.12 -11.40 -4.39
N LEU A 63 7.08 -12.25 -4.74
CA LEU A 63 8.48 -11.83 -4.87
C LEU A 63 8.65 -10.71 -5.92
N ASP A 64 7.80 -10.70 -6.94
CA ASP A 64 7.80 -9.67 -7.98
C ASP A 64 7.38 -8.30 -7.43
N ASP A 65 6.48 -8.26 -6.43
CA ASP A 65 6.07 -7.03 -5.77
C ASP A 65 7.21 -6.40 -4.96
N ILE A 66 8.06 -7.22 -4.33
CA ILE A 66 9.19 -6.77 -3.50
C ILE A 66 10.27 -6.10 -4.36
N LEU A 67 10.44 -6.54 -5.60
CA LEU A 67 11.45 -6.00 -6.53
C LEU A 67 10.94 -4.82 -7.36
N ALA A 68 9.67 -4.44 -7.20
CA ALA A 68 9.03 -3.45 -8.05
C ALA A 68 9.43 -2.01 -7.66
N THR A 69 9.68 -1.18 -8.67
CA THR A 69 10.07 0.25 -8.54
C THR A 69 9.03 1.21 -9.12
N ASP A 70 7.78 0.78 -9.12
CA ASP A 70 6.62 1.41 -9.76
C ASP A 70 5.54 1.82 -8.75
N TRP A 71 5.92 2.06 -7.49
CA TRP A 71 5.01 2.49 -6.42
C TRP A 71 4.89 4.00 -6.36
N GLU A 72 3.71 4.53 -6.07
CA GLU A 72 3.44 5.96 -5.91
C GLU A 72 2.67 6.25 -4.60
N GLU A 73 2.87 7.45 -4.03
CA GLU A 73 2.00 7.96 -2.98
C GLU A 73 0.68 8.44 -3.61
N VAL A 74 -0.43 8.18 -2.93
CA VAL A 74 -1.76 8.66 -3.36
C VAL A 74 -2.28 9.69 -2.36
N GLU A 75 -2.71 10.84 -2.88
CA GLU A 75 -3.40 11.86 -2.09
C GLU A 75 -4.79 11.35 -1.66
N GLU A 76 -5.26 11.80 -0.48
CA GLU A 76 -6.61 11.52 0.05
C GLU A 76 -7.72 12.13 -0.81
#